data_AF-A0A9W7G593-F1
#
_entry.id   AF-A0A9W7G593-F1
#
_cell.length_a   1.000
_cell.length_b   1.000
_cell.length_c   1.000
_cell.angle_alpha   90.00
_cell.angle_beta   90.00
_cell.angle_gamma   90.00
#
_symmetry.space_group_name_H-M   'P 1'
#
loop_
_entity.id
_entity.type
_entity.pdbx_description
1 polymer ?
#
loop_
_entity_poly.entity_id
_entity_poly.type
_entity_poly.pdbx_seq_one_letter_code
_entity_poly.pdbx_strand_id
1 'polypeptide(L)'
;MLEEKASSKRVQPMDNNPLAAPSAQGSSLPPNPGLGRRKSFSDRRDVKAQTFERKSVKFWVPVHRVTAVIDIVKKFIPVSRRGVVHSIYFDNDESSVYSARLFRQDGSQLLRFRWYGDDQPSEKSSSVFIETKTHNNDRPSVKERFSLTPASADSFESGVDDEEVEKLGEKARGLAKKARKFMSERKLHRVLRTEYYRTAFESSTHSDFRASLDQNVCLVKESQETGTNSRSGPAWIFPHAIFELKISSQALERSKDVVQKFTDELISVGGAVVAPKFSKFLSGYSAHYNDKVGVVPSWMSQEKIVAAVQGREVGGGGEHSFGVVRQAGQGGTYDRVEDFKAERKANKKAEKKAEKEANKKERGPDQKSVMANERTLLAWLRTTMLLLYGSSYFLDHDIEGGVNKVLGWIGISSALGVVLWAQWRYNKRNKMLLSSEMNIAKYSDQYGTNFLVLCTIICSVVGLIAYQKSVLTYNNWAYMRTEIAGDK
;
A
#
# COMPACT_ATOMS: atom_id res chain seq x y z
N MET A 1 44.18 -2.53 74.57
CA MET A 1 44.60 -3.45 73.49
C MET A 1 44.87 -2.55 72.29
N LEU A 2 46.10 -2.27 71.84
CA LEU A 2 47.18 -3.20 71.43
C LEU A 2 46.64 -4.23 70.41
N GLU A 3 47.17 -4.44 69.21
CA GLU A 3 48.18 -3.76 68.35
C GLU A 3 47.90 -4.23 66.88
N GLU A 4 48.52 -3.83 65.75
CA GLU A 4 49.79 -3.12 65.47
C GLU A 4 49.81 -2.27 64.17
N LYS A 5 50.88 -1.47 64.09
CA LYS A 5 51.60 -0.76 63.00
C LYS A 5 51.73 -1.58 61.68
N ALA A 6 52.22 -1.08 60.52
CA ALA A 6 52.78 0.22 60.13
C ALA A 6 52.85 0.39 58.58
N SER A 7 52.85 1.65 58.12
CA SER A 7 53.91 2.32 57.30
C SER A 7 54.46 1.61 56.02
N SER A 8 54.71 2.29 54.89
CA SER A 8 55.58 3.47 54.83
C SER A 8 55.54 4.30 53.53
N LYS A 9 55.42 5.64 53.71
CA LYS A 9 56.02 6.80 53.00
C LYS A 9 55.97 6.86 51.44
N ARG A 10 55.38 7.89 50.80
CA ARG A 10 55.72 9.35 50.77
C ARG A 10 57.04 9.59 49.99
N VAL A 11 57.11 10.41 48.92
CA VAL A 11 57.22 11.89 48.88
C VAL A 11 56.99 12.44 47.44
N GLN A 12 56.38 13.63 47.29
CA GLN A 12 56.46 14.52 46.09
C GLN A 12 57.35 15.74 46.41
N PRO A 13 57.88 16.51 45.44
CA PRO A 13 57.26 17.84 45.16
C PRO A 13 57.47 18.51 43.77
N MET A 14 56.59 19.50 43.48
CA MET A 14 56.80 20.82 42.79
C MET A 14 57.18 20.96 41.29
N ASP A 15 56.22 21.54 40.53
CA ASP A 15 56.24 22.74 39.65
C ASP A 15 57.50 23.21 38.87
N ASN A 16 57.34 23.44 37.55
CA ASN A 16 57.32 24.79 36.94
C ASN A 16 57.01 24.78 35.41
N ASN A 17 56.55 25.93 34.88
CA ASN A 17 56.11 26.19 33.48
C ASN A 17 57.09 27.17 32.78
N PRO A 18 57.29 27.17 31.43
CA PRO A 18 56.74 28.28 30.62
C PRO A 18 56.46 28.08 29.11
N LEU A 19 55.40 28.76 28.63
CA LEU A 19 55.20 29.60 27.41
C LEU A 19 55.91 29.38 26.03
N ALA A 20 55.07 29.54 24.98
CA ALA A 20 55.27 30.23 23.68
C ALA A 20 55.69 29.48 22.37
N ALA A 21 55.28 30.06 21.23
CA ALA A 21 55.24 29.51 19.84
C ALA A 21 56.43 30.06 18.96
N PRO A 22 56.55 29.96 17.59
CA PRO A 22 55.50 29.86 16.53
C PRO A 22 55.79 29.08 15.20
N SER A 23 54.74 28.98 14.35
CA SER A 23 54.66 29.01 12.86
C SER A 23 55.67 28.32 11.92
N ALA A 24 55.15 27.55 10.93
CA ALA A 24 55.62 27.55 9.53
C ALA A 24 54.54 27.00 8.55
N GLN A 25 54.52 27.48 7.30
CA GLN A 25 53.66 26.99 6.20
C GLN A 25 54.43 25.99 5.31
N GLY A 26 53.73 25.10 4.59
CA GLY A 26 54.35 24.20 3.60
C GLY A 26 53.32 23.49 2.72
N SER A 27 53.55 23.47 1.40
CA SER A 27 52.55 23.12 0.37
C SER A 27 52.80 21.79 -0.34
N SER A 28 51.70 21.17 -0.80
CA SER A 28 51.57 20.34 -2.03
C SER A 28 52.52 19.16 -2.30
N LEU A 29 51.95 17.94 -2.37
CA LEU A 29 52.01 17.01 -3.52
C LEU A 29 51.08 15.79 -3.26
N PRO A 30 50.40 15.20 -4.28
CA PRO A 30 49.43 14.11 -4.07
C PRO A 30 50.06 12.71 -4.28
N PRO A 31 49.72 11.69 -3.46
CA PRO A 31 50.07 10.30 -3.76
C PRO A 31 49.04 9.60 -4.65
N ASN A 32 49.59 8.80 -5.58
CA ASN A 32 48.96 8.03 -6.67
C ASN A 32 47.70 7.20 -6.30
N PRO A 33 46.78 6.95 -7.25
CA PRO A 33 45.61 6.10 -7.03
C PRO A 33 45.94 4.63 -7.27
N GLY A 34 45.89 3.79 -6.23
CA GLY A 34 46.02 2.35 -6.43
C GLY A 34 46.37 1.52 -5.20
N LEU A 35 45.39 1.33 -4.29
CA LEU A 35 45.25 0.12 -3.47
C LEU A 35 43.92 0.19 -2.71
N GLY A 36 42.88 -0.41 -3.29
CA GLY A 36 41.53 -0.34 -2.77
C GLY A 36 41.36 -1.10 -1.45
N ARG A 37 41.39 -0.40 -0.32
CA ARG A 37 40.76 -0.91 0.90
C ARG A 37 39.27 -1.15 0.60
N ARG A 38 38.81 -2.39 0.75
CA ARG A 38 37.38 -2.73 0.79
C ARG A 38 36.70 -1.90 1.88
N LYS A 39 36.08 -0.78 1.53
CA LYS A 39 35.11 -0.11 2.39
C LYS A 39 33.91 -1.04 2.56
N SER A 40 33.39 -1.13 3.78
CA SER A 40 32.15 -1.83 4.08
C SER A 40 31.01 -1.29 3.21
N PHE A 41 30.19 -2.18 2.67
CA PHE A 41 29.07 -1.84 1.79
C PHE A 41 27.88 -1.35 2.62
N SER A 42 28.05 -0.20 3.28
CA SER A 42 27.09 0.39 4.23
C SER A 42 26.85 1.87 4.00
N ASP A 43 27.08 2.36 2.77
CA ASP A 43 26.78 3.75 2.40
C ASP A 43 26.12 3.81 1.02
N ARG A 44 24.78 3.69 1.04
CA ARG A 44 23.80 4.28 0.10
C ARG A 44 22.39 3.80 0.41
N ARG A 45 21.74 4.52 1.32
CA ARG A 45 20.41 5.13 1.12
C ARG A 45 20.01 5.83 2.42
N ASP A 46 20.53 7.03 2.60
CA ASP A 46 19.77 8.06 3.31
C ASP A 46 18.47 8.28 2.54
N VAL A 47 17.43 7.56 2.94
CA VAL A 47 16.06 7.89 2.59
C VAL A 47 15.79 9.20 3.32
N LYS A 48 16.05 10.34 2.64
CA LYS A 48 15.68 11.66 3.13
C LYS A 48 14.27 11.58 3.66
N ALA A 49 14.10 11.81 4.96
CA ALA A 49 12.80 11.81 5.60
C ALA A 49 11.99 12.99 5.04
N GLN A 50 11.29 12.77 3.93
CA GLN A 50 10.38 13.76 3.37
C GLN A 50 9.33 14.03 4.43
N THR A 51 9.33 15.26 4.94
CA THR A 51 8.31 15.71 5.88
C THR A 51 7.04 15.92 5.06
N PHE A 52 6.17 14.91 5.06
CA PHE A 52 4.94 14.91 4.27
C PHE A 52 3.93 15.90 4.86
N GLU A 53 3.92 17.12 4.32
CA GLU A 53 2.81 18.04 4.55
C GLU A 53 1.51 17.46 3.98
N ARG A 54 0.43 17.65 4.74
CA ARG A 54 -0.90 17.16 4.39
C ARG A 54 -1.93 18.26 4.54
N LYS A 55 -2.71 18.50 3.50
CA LYS A 55 -3.91 19.33 3.59
C LYS A 55 -5.04 18.50 4.19
N SER A 56 -5.82 19.10 5.09
CA SER A 56 -6.96 18.45 5.72
C SER A 56 -8.21 19.28 5.48
N VAL A 57 -9.21 18.68 4.86
CA VAL A 57 -10.53 19.29 4.63
C VAL A 57 -11.55 18.56 5.48
N LYS A 58 -12.53 19.29 6.02
CA LYS A 58 -13.61 18.75 6.85
C LYS A 58 -14.94 19.07 6.21
N PHE A 59 -15.88 18.16 6.41
CA PHE A 59 -17.26 18.30 5.97
C PHE A 59 -18.18 17.86 7.09
N TRP A 60 -19.36 18.46 7.14
CA TRP A 60 -20.49 17.94 7.88
C TRP A 60 -21.37 17.13 6.94
N VAL A 61 -21.82 15.96 7.42
CA VAL A 61 -22.62 15.00 6.67
C VAL A 61 -23.95 14.83 7.41
N PRO A 62 -25.11 15.03 6.75
CA PRO A 62 -26.41 14.73 7.32
C PRO A 62 -26.45 13.26 7.79
N VAL A 63 -26.97 13.00 8.99
CA VAL A 63 -26.94 11.66 9.60
C VAL A 63 -27.54 10.59 8.68
N HIS A 64 -28.65 10.91 8.00
CA HIS A 64 -29.30 10.00 7.04
C HIS A 64 -28.50 9.75 5.73
N ARG A 65 -27.44 10.51 5.44
CA ARG A 65 -26.54 10.33 4.28
C ARG A 65 -25.23 9.62 4.61
N VAL A 66 -25.01 9.27 5.87
CA VAL A 66 -23.75 8.63 6.33
C VAL A 66 -23.41 7.37 5.54
N THR A 67 -24.38 6.48 5.27
CA THR A 67 -24.16 5.27 4.47
C THR A 67 -23.68 5.59 3.06
N ALA A 68 -24.34 6.53 2.38
CA ALA A 68 -23.94 6.97 1.05
C ALA A 68 -22.50 7.53 1.05
N VAL A 69 -22.14 8.35 2.04
CA VAL A 69 -20.75 8.84 2.19
C VAL A 69 -19.76 7.71 2.43
N ILE A 70 -20.09 6.71 3.26
CA ILE A 70 -19.23 5.54 3.47
C ILE A 70 -18.98 4.81 2.14
N ASP A 71 -20.02 4.63 1.32
CA ASP A 71 -19.92 3.89 0.06
C ASP A 71 -19.22 4.69 -1.05
N ILE A 72 -19.37 6.02 -1.09
CA ILE A 72 -18.55 6.92 -1.92
C ILE A 72 -17.07 6.78 -1.53
N VAL A 73 -16.73 6.90 -0.24
CA VAL A 73 -15.33 6.87 0.24
C VAL A 73 -14.67 5.51 -0.01
N LYS A 74 -15.40 4.41 0.19
CA LYS A 74 -14.90 3.04 -0.06
C LYS A 74 -14.39 2.81 -1.49
N LYS A 75 -14.93 3.51 -2.50
CA LYS A 75 -14.47 3.42 -3.90
C LYS A 75 -13.01 3.87 -4.07
N PHE A 76 -12.53 4.76 -3.19
CA PHE A 76 -11.22 5.40 -3.30
C PHE A 76 -10.26 5.01 -2.17
N ILE A 77 -10.77 4.81 -0.95
CA ILE A 77 -9.96 4.51 0.23
C ILE A 77 -10.62 3.35 1.00
N PRO A 78 -9.94 2.20 1.19
CA PRO A 78 -10.53 1.07 1.89
C PRO A 78 -10.78 1.41 3.37
N VAL A 79 -11.86 0.84 3.92
CA VAL A 79 -12.10 0.87 5.37
C VAL A 79 -10.97 0.09 6.05
N SER A 80 -10.35 0.67 7.07
CA SER A 80 -9.30 0.04 7.84
C SER A 80 -9.78 -0.42 9.21
N ARG A 81 -10.53 0.44 9.92
CA ARG A 81 -10.87 0.28 11.34
C ARG A 81 -12.18 0.99 11.67
N ARG A 82 -12.91 0.45 12.63
CA ARG A 82 -14.07 1.10 13.27
C ARG A 82 -13.94 1.03 14.79
N GLY A 83 -14.66 1.89 15.51
CA GLY A 83 -14.71 1.86 16.98
C GLY A 83 -15.05 3.21 17.60
N VAL A 84 -15.39 3.20 18.88
CA VAL A 84 -15.64 4.40 19.68
C VAL A 84 -14.30 5.08 20.01
N VAL A 85 -14.29 6.41 19.99
CA VAL A 85 -13.14 7.24 20.31
C VAL A 85 -13.53 8.31 21.31
N HIS A 86 -12.96 8.22 22.50
CA HIS A 86 -13.14 9.21 23.55
C HIS A 86 -12.00 10.22 23.56
N SER A 87 -12.25 11.45 24.00
CA SER A 87 -11.19 12.42 24.27
C SER A 87 -11.64 13.45 25.31
N ILE A 88 -10.91 13.54 26.42
CA ILE A 88 -11.06 14.60 27.43
C ILE A 88 -10.17 15.77 27.02
N TYR A 89 -10.76 16.95 26.95
CA TYR A 89 -10.09 18.21 26.67
C TYR A 89 -9.90 19.04 27.94
N PHE A 90 -8.82 19.81 27.94
CA PHE A 90 -8.37 20.60 29.07
C PHE A 90 -8.35 22.09 28.73
N ASP A 91 -8.83 22.91 29.66
CA ASP A 91 -8.79 24.38 29.65
C ASP A 91 -8.72 24.86 31.11
N ASN A 92 -8.83 26.16 31.35
CA ASN A 92 -8.77 26.75 32.68
C ASN A 92 -9.95 27.69 32.99
N ASP A 93 -9.91 28.30 34.18
CA ASP A 93 -10.99 29.17 34.64
C ASP A 93 -11.14 30.46 33.85
N GLU A 94 -10.10 30.92 33.15
CA GLU A 94 -10.17 32.07 32.25
C GLU A 94 -10.61 31.70 30.81
N SER A 95 -10.88 30.42 30.52
CA SER A 95 -11.17 29.92 29.16
C SER A 95 -10.06 30.28 28.15
N SER A 96 -8.81 30.27 28.62
CA SER A 96 -7.67 30.81 27.87
C SER A 96 -7.28 29.93 26.68
N VAL A 97 -7.42 28.60 26.80
CA VAL A 97 -7.18 27.67 25.70
C VAL A 97 -8.27 27.82 24.65
N TYR A 98 -9.54 27.84 25.05
CA TYR A 98 -10.67 28.11 24.16
C TYR A 98 -10.46 29.39 23.34
N SER A 99 -10.16 30.50 24.02
CA SER A 99 -9.99 31.82 23.39
C SER A 99 -8.81 31.83 22.41
N ALA A 100 -7.63 31.35 22.85
CA ALA A 100 -6.45 31.25 21.98
C ALA A 100 -6.69 30.35 20.75
N ARG A 101 -7.43 29.25 20.93
CA ARG A 101 -7.79 28.32 19.85
C ARG A 101 -8.87 28.85 18.91
N LEU A 102 -9.78 29.70 19.39
CA LEU A 102 -10.82 30.37 18.61
C LEU A 102 -10.22 31.46 17.72
N PHE A 103 -9.44 32.38 18.31
CA PHE A 103 -8.74 33.44 17.58
C PHE A 103 -7.52 32.95 16.78
N ARG A 104 -7.15 31.66 16.92
CA ARG A 104 -6.01 31.02 16.23
C ARG A 104 -4.69 31.75 16.50
N GLN A 105 -4.47 32.16 17.74
CA GLN A 105 -3.21 32.76 18.17
C GLN A 105 -2.04 31.84 17.82
N ASP A 106 -0.94 32.43 17.36
CA ASP A 106 0.26 31.65 17.00
C ASP A 106 0.82 30.91 18.23
N GLY A 107 1.35 29.71 18.02
CA GLY A 107 1.76 28.83 19.11
C GLY A 107 0.62 28.26 19.98
N SER A 108 -0.66 28.62 19.76
CA SER A 108 -1.75 28.19 20.65
C SER A 108 -1.88 26.66 20.73
N GLN A 109 -1.71 26.13 21.93
CA GLN A 109 -1.75 24.70 22.22
C GLN A 109 -3.18 24.23 22.54
N LEU A 110 -3.45 22.95 22.33
CA LEU A 110 -4.67 22.27 22.75
C LEU A 110 -4.28 20.87 23.22
N LEU A 111 -4.44 20.63 24.52
CA LEU A 111 -4.17 19.36 25.17
C LEU A 111 -5.45 18.51 25.21
N ARG A 112 -5.30 17.20 25.03
CA ARG A 112 -6.35 16.22 25.30
C ARG A 112 -5.80 14.86 25.66
N PHE A 113 -6.52 14.13 26.50
CA PHE A 113 -6.27 12.72 26.78
C PHE A 113 -7.26 11.91 25.93
N ARG A 114 -6.80 10.80 25.33
CA ARG A 114 -7.57 10.04 24.35
C ARG A 114 -7.36 8.55 24.50
N TRP A 115 -8.44 7.79 24.58
CA TRP A 115 -8.42 6.34 24.47
C TRP A 115 -9.39 5.88 23.36
N TYR A 116 -9.52 4.56 23.23
CA TYR A 116 -10.23 3.87 22.16
C TYR A 116 -10.93 2.65 22.74
N GLY A 117 -12.15 2.35 22.27
CA GLY A 117 -12.94 1.25 22.82
C GLY A 117 -13.87 1.71 23.94
N ASP A 118 -13.70 1.13 25.13
CA ASP A 118 -14.61 1.24 26.27
C ASP A 118 -14.80 2.68 26.79
N ASP A 119 -15.95 2.95 27.42
CA ASP A 119 -16.35 4.27 27.94
C ASP A 119 -15.38 4.84 28.98
N GLN A 120 -14.63 3.97 29.65
CA GLN A 120 -13.49 4.29 30.51
C GLN A 120 -12.30 3.38 30.15
N PRO A 121 -11.06 3.89 30.15
CA PRO A 121 -9.90 3.12 29.72
C PRO A 121 -9.54 2.03 30.75
N SER A 122 -9.64 0.75 30.36
CA SER A 122 -9.25 -0.37 31.22
C SER A 122 -7.78 -0.81 31.01
N GLU A 123 -7.07 -1.12 32.10
CA GLU A 123 -5.64 -1.51 32.07
C GLU A 123 -5.35 -2.71 31.15
N LYS A 124 -6.32 -3.62 30.99
CA LYS A 124 -6.17 -4.84 30.19
C LYS A 124 -6.28 -4.60 28.68
N SER A 125 -6.77 -3.46 28.23
CA SER A 125 -7.13 -3.24 26.81
C SER A 125 -6.70 -1.90 26.22
N SER A 126 -6.52 -0.87 27.06
CA SER A 126 -6.52 0.53 26.62
C SER A 126 -5.28 1.29 27.10
N SER A 127 -4.58 1.92 26.15
CA SER A 127 -3.58 2.95 26.44
C SER A 127 -4.19 4.34 26.27
N VAL A 128 -3.82 5.26 27.16
CA VAL A 128 -4.25 6.65 27.10
C VAL A 128 -3.20 7.46 26.35
N PHE A 129 -3.61 8.01 25.21
CA PHE A 129 -2.78 8.91 24.39
C PHE A 129 -2.95 10.35 24.88
N ILE A 130 -1.89 10.89 25.47
CA ILE A 130 -1.81 12.31 25.83
C ILE A 130 -1.35 13.05 24.58
N GLU A 131 -2.25 13.81 23.96
CA GLU A 131 -2.03 14.47 22.66
C GLU A 131 -2.05 16.00 22.79
N THR A 132 -0.97 16.66 22.39
CA THR A 132 -0.89 18.13 22.28
C THR A 132 -0.93 18.55 20.82
N LYS A 133 -1.78 19.51 20.49
CA LYS A 133 -1.84 20.13 19.15
C LYS A 133 -1.48 21.61 19.22
N THR A 134 -0.36 21.99 18.63
CA THR A 134 0.10 23.38 18.49
C THR A 134 -0.40 23.96 17.17
N HIS A 135 -1.07 25.10 17.19
CA HIS A 135 -1.34 25.90 15.98
C HIS A 135 -0.13 26.75 15.66
N ASN A 136 0.17 26.90 14.36
CA ASN A 136 1.14 27.86 13.84
C ASN A 136 0.49 28.57 12.65
N ASN A 137 0.80 29.84 12.44
CA ASN A 137 0.34 30.63 11.30
C ASN A 137 1.19 30.35 10.05
N ASP A 138 2.51 30.38 10.18
CA ASP A 138 3.45 30.28 9.05
C ASP A 138 3.85 28.84 8.70
N ARG A 139 3.45 27.87 9.51
CA ARG A 139 3.86 26.45 9.40
C ARG A 139 2.66 25.52 9.60
N PRO A 140 2.72 24.25 9.13
CA PRO A 140 1.72 23.26 9.47
C PRO A 140 1.51 23.15 11.00
N SER A 141 0.26 22.96 11.43
CA SER A 141 -0.04 22.69 12.85
C SER A 141 0.63 21.38 13.30
N VAL A 142 1.45 21.46 14.34
CA VAL A 142 2.14 20.29 14.90
C VAL A 142 1.19 19.51 15.80
N LYS A 143 1.24 18.17 15.72
CA LYS A 143 0.56 17.27 16.65
C LYS A 143 1.56 16.28 17.22
N GLU A 144 1.77 16.36 18.52
CA GLU A 144 2.66 15.48 19.28
C GLU A 144 1.86 14.67 20.28
N ARG A 145 2.37 13.49 20.65
CA ARG A 145 1.73 12.62 21.65
C ARG A 145 2.70 11.59 22.21
N PHE A 146 2.39 11.12 23.40
CA PHE A 146 2.91 9.91 24.01
C PHE A 146 1.72 9.07 24.52
N SER A 147 2.01 7.89 25.07
CA SER A 147 0.99 6.98 25.64
C SER A 147 1.43 6.56 27.03
N LEU A 148 0.45 6.45 27.94
CA LEU A 148 0.60 5.87 29.27
C LEU A 148 -0.45 4.76 29.48
N THR A 149 -0.29 3.95 30.52
CA THR A 149 -1.38 3.17 31.11
C THR A 149 -2.49 4.09 31.67
N PRO A 150 -3.71 3.57 31.92
CA PRO A 150 -4.79 4.37 32.50
C PRO A 150 -4.44 4.96 33.87
N ALA A 151 -3.90 4.13 34.78
CA ALA A 151 -3.48 4.57 36.10
C ALA A 151 -2.41 5.67 36.03
N SER A 152 -1.36 5.50 35.21
CA SER A 152 -0.33 6.52 35.03
C SER A 152 -0.82 7.78 34.33
N ALA A 153 -1.89 7.71 33.53
CA ALA A 153 -2.52 8.90 32.97
C ALA A 153 -3.26 9.73 34.06
N ASP A 154 -4.01 9.08 34.96
CA ASP A 154 -4.65 9.75 36.10
C ASP A 154 -3.60 10.32 37.09
N SER A 155 -2.50 9.60 37.35
CA SER A 155 -1.35 10.11 38.12
C SER A 155 -0.72 11.35 37.48
N PHE A 156 -0.43 11.27 36.17
CA PHE A 156 0.16 12.36 35.40
C PHE A 156 -0.73 13.61 35.36
N GLU A 157 -2.05 13.43 35.26
CA GLU A 157 -3.03 14.52 35.35
C GLU A 157 -3.06 15.16 36.73
N SER A 158 -3.04 14.34 37.78
CA SER A 158 -3.04 14.78 39.18
C SER A 158 -1.71 15.44 39.60
N GLY A 159 -0.74 15.53 38.69
CA GLY A 159 0.57 16.13 38.92
C GLY A 159 1.56 15.25 39.69
N VAL A 160 1.14 14.06 40.13
CA VAL A 160 1.96 13.09 40.86
C VAL A 160 3.09 12.59 39.96
N ASP A 161 4.27 12.41 40.52
CA ASP A 161 5.39 11.82 39.78
C ASP A 161 5.19 10.33 39.56
N ASP A 162 5.38 9.92 38.30
CA ASP A 162 4.98 8.63 37.79
C ASP A 162 6.17 7.90 37.16
N GLU A 163 6.37 6.65 37.57
CA GLU A 163 7.51 5.84 37.17
C GLU A 163 7.45 5.41 35.69
N GLU A 164 6.25 5.29 35.11
CA GLU A 164 6.05 5.00 33.68
C GLU A 164 6.54 6.19 32.83
N VAL A 165 6.26 7.43 33.28
CA VAL A 165 6.72 8.66 32.62
C VAL A 165 8.25 8.75 32.56
N GLU A 166 8.96 8.34 33.61
CA GLU A 166 10.42 8.27 33.58
C GLU A 166 10.95 7.06 32.80
N LYS A 167 10.21 5.96 32.71
CA LYS A 167 10.51 4.82 31.79
C LYS A 167 10.30 5.14 30.30
N LEU A 168 9.61 6.24 29.95
CA LEU A 168 9.48 6.69 28.56
C LEU A 168 10.84 7.00 27.91
N GLY A 169 10.97 6.64 26.62
CA GLY A 169 12.12 7.05 25.81
C GLY A 169 12.25 8.58 25.71
N GLU A 170 13.49 9.08 25.58
CA GLU A 170 13.88 10.49 25.71
C GLU A 170 12.91 11.49 25.04
N LYS A 171 12.56 11.26 23.77
CA LYS A 171 11.62 12.12 23.03
C LYS A 171 10.23 12.16 23.68
N ALA A 172 9.70 11.02 24.11
CA ALA A 172 8.39 10.94 24.76
C ALA A 172 8.42 11.56 26.16
N ARG A 173 9.49 11.34 26.93
CA ARG A 173 9.72 12.00 28.23
C ARG A 173 9.79 13.53 28.08
N GLY A 174 10.45 14.02 27.03
CA GLY A 174 10.48 15.46 26.69
C GLY A 174 9.10 16.04 26.35
N LEU A 175 8.23 15.27 25.68
CA LEU A 175 6.84 15.66 25.45
C LEU A 175 6.01 15.64 26.74
N ALA A 176 6.21 14.64 27.61
CA ALA A 176 5.54 14.56 28.91
C ALA A 176 5.90 15.76 29.81
N LYS A 177 7.18 16.13 29.90
CA LYS A 177 7.64 17.31 30.64
C LYS A 177 7.06 18.62 30.09
N LYS A 178 6.98 18.78 28.76
CA LYS A 178 6.30 19.92 28.11
C LYS A 178 4.80 19.97 28.41
N ALA A 179 4.11 18.83 28.33
CA ALA A 179 2.67 18.75 28.61
C ALA A 179 2.35 19.03 30.08
N ARG A 180 3.09 18.45 31.02
CA ARG A 180 2.92 18.68 32.47
C ARG A 180 3.20 20.16 32.84
N LYS A 181 4.23 20.77 32.23
CA LYS A 181 4.50 22.21 32.34
C LYS A 181 3.36 23.07 31.80
N PHE A 182 2.80 22.75 30.63
CA PHE A 182 1.65 23.48 30.07
C PHE A 182 0.40 23.35 30.96
N MET A 183 0.16 22.19 31.56
CA MET A 183 -0.93 21.99 32.53
C MET A 183 -0.75 22.84 33.79
N SER A 184 0.44 22.84 34.40
CA SER A 184 0.68 23.58 35.64
C SER A 184 0.72 25.10 35.44
N GLU A 185 1.42 25.60 34.42
CA GLU A 185 1.52 27.05 34.14
C GLU A 185 0.17 27.69 33.78
N ARG A 186 -0.76 26.92 33.20
CA ARG A 186 -2.10 27.40 32.83
C ARG A 186 -3.21 26.96 33.78
N LYS A 187 -2.90 26.19 34.84
CA LYS A 187 -3.87 25.60 35.77
C LYS A 187 -4.99 24.82 35.05
N LEU A 188 -4.59 23.96 34.12
CA LEU A 188 -5.55 23.24 33.27
C LEU A 188 -6.27 22.12 34.03
N HIS A 189 -7.57 22.02 33.83
CA HIS A 189 -8.45 20.96 34.36
C HIS A 189 -9.37 20.40 33.25
N ARG A 190 -10.04 19.27 33.51
CA ARG A 190 -11.00 18.65 32.57
C ARG A 190 -12.19 19.59 32.33
N VAL A 191 -12.56 19.84 31.08
CA VAL A 191 -13.71 20.70 30.73
C VAL A 191 -14.71 20.08 29.74
N LEU A 192 -14.25 19.17 28.87
CA LEU A 192 -15.09 18.61 27.82
C LEU A 192 -14.64 17.21 27.39
N ARG A 193 -15.52 16.21 27.52
CA ARG A 193 -15.38 14.92 26.85
C ARG A 193 -16.00 15.01 25.46
N THR A 194 -15.31 14.45 24.47
CA THR A 194 -15.90 14.21 23.14
C THR A 194 -15.88 12.73 22.86
N GLU A 195 -17.02 12.17 22.55
CA GLU A 195 -17.24 10.77 22.22
C GLU A 195 -17.88 10.67 20.83
N TYR A 196 -17.46 9.69 20.04
CA TYR A 196 -18.02 9.43 18.71
C TYR A 196 -17.59 8.07 18.20
N TYR A 197 -18.44 7.47 17.36
CA TYR A 197 -18.09 6.26 16.62
C TYR A 197 -17.37 6.64 15.32
N ARG A 198 -16.10 6.25 15.19
CA ARG A 198 -15.26 6.55 14.02
C ARG A 198 -15.21 5.36 13.06
N THR A 199 -15.46 5.62 11.78
CA THR A 199 -14.93 4.79 10.68
C THR A 199 -13.66 5.44 10.13
N ALA A 200 -12.54 4.72 10.10
CA ALA A 200 -11.27 5.16 9.54
C ALA A 200 -11.00 4.47 8.19
N PHE A 201 -10.68 5.27 7.18
CA PHE A 201 -10.36 4.83 5.83
C PHE A 201 -8.87 5.07 5.59
N GLU A 202 -8.10 3.98 5.45
CA GLU A 202 -6.63 4.00 5.38
C GLU A 202 -6.16 2.87 4.47
N SER A 203 -5.47 3.19 3.37
CA SER A 203 -4.74 2.19 2.61
C SER A 203 -3.40 1.86 3.31
N SER A 204 -3.01 0.59 3.28
CA SER A 204 -1.70 0.16 3.80
C SER A 204 -0.58 0.17 2.79
N THR A 205 -0.88 0.46 1.52
CA THR A 205 0.08 0.65 0.42
C THR A 205 0.22 2.13 0.07
N HIS A 206 -0.89 2.89 0.10
CA HIS A 206 -0.92 4.31 -0.26
C HIS A 206 -1.23 5.18 0.97
N SER A 207 -0.20 5.79 1.55
CA SER A 207 -0.36 6.63 2.75
C SER A 207 -0.82 8.06 2.46
N ASP A 208 -0.88 8.43 1.17
CA ASP A 208 -1.18 9.77 0.67
C ASP A 208 -2.61 10.23 0.95
N PHE A 209 -3.56 9.29 0.93
CA PHE A 209 -4.97 9.53 1.19
C PHE A 209 -5.40 8.81 2.47
N ARG A 210 -6.02 9.58 3.38
CA ARG A 210 -6.62 9.04 4.61
C ARG A 210 -7.89 9.81 4.91
N ALA A 211 -8.95 9.11 5.26
CA ALA A 211 -10.18 9.76 5.72
C ALA A 211 -10.67 9.19 7.05
N SER A 212 -11.53 9.95 7.73
CA SER A 212 -12.27 9.49 8.90
C SER A 212 -13.67 10.09 8.91
N LEU A 213 -14.67 9.26 9.20
CA LEU A 213 -16.06 9.67 9.42
C LEU A 213 -16.42 9.43 10.88
N ASP A 214 -16.73 10.51 11.60
CA ASP A 214 -17.12 10.50 13.01
C ASP A 214 -18.65 10.65 13.10
N GLN A 215 -19.33 9.65 13.64
CA GLN A 215 -20.79 9.59 13.83
C GLN A 215 -21.15 9.76 15.31
N ASN A 216 -22.40 10.16 15.59
CA ASN A 216 -22.97 10.32 16.94
C ASN A 216 -22.02 11.11 17.86
N VAL A 217 -21.67 12.32 17.41
CA VAL A 217 -20.63 13.14 18.04
C VAL A 217 -21.20 13.77 19.30
N CYS A 218 -21.03 13.09 20.41
CA CYS A 218 -21.42 13.53 21.74
C CYS A 218 -20.33 14.45 22.32
N LEU A 219 -20.78 15.54 22.91
CA LEU A 219 -19.98 16.60 23.52
C LEU A 219 -20.50 16.75 24.95
N VAL A 220 -19.76 16.24 25.93
CA VAL A 220 -20.21 16.14 27.33
C VAL A 220 -19.38 17.07 28.19
N LYS A 221 -20.03 17.88 29.03
CA LYS A 221 -19.35 18.74 30.00
C LYS A 221 -18.65 17.85 31.04
N GLU A 222 -17.36 18.08 31.31
CA GLU A 222 -16.65 17.30 32.32
C GLU A 222 -16.75 17.95 33.71
N SER A 223 -16.66 17.10 34.75
CA SER A 223 -16.36 17.54 36.11
C SER A 223 -14.85 17.82 36.25
N GLN A 224 -14.50 18.73 37.17
CA GLN A 224 -13.10 19.01 37.51
C GLN A 224 -12.45 17.91 38.39
N GLU A 225 -13.25 16.99 38.93
CA GLU A 225 -12.75 15.84 39.72
C GLU A 225 -11.97 14.85 38.84
N THR A 226 -10.80 14.42 39.32
CA THR A 226 -9.92 13.46 38.63
C THR A 226 -10.39 12.01 38.81
N GLY A 227 -9.84 11.10 37.99
CA GLY A 227 -10.15 9.67 38.04
C GLY A 227 -11.35 9.20 37.19
N THR A 228 -11.54 7.89 37.11
CA THR A 228 -12.49 7.20 36.22
C THR A 228 -13.96 7.25 36.67
N ASN A 229 -14.22 7.50 37.95
CA ASN A 229 -15.57 7.60 38.52
C ASN A 229 -16.17 9.03 38.50
N SER A 230 -15.41 10.01 37.98
CA SER A 230 -15.84 11.40 37.86
C SER A 230 -17.11 11.51 37.01
N ARG A 231 -18.19 12.05 37.58
CA ARG A 231 -19.50 12.17 36.91
C ARG A 231 -19.45 13.24 35.83
N SER A 232 -19.58 12.83 34.57
CA SER A 232 -19.74 13.76 33.46
C SER A 232 -21.10 14.47 33.54
N GLY A 233 -21.11 15.78 33.30
CA GLY A 233 -22.30 16.63 33.32
C GLY A 233 -23.14 16.54 32.04
N PRO A 234 -23.88 17.60 31.67
CA PRO A 234 -24.80 17.56 30.53
C PRO A 234 -24.12 17.21 29.21
N ALA A 235 -24.81 16.40 28.42
CA ALA A 235 -24.38 15.94 27.10
C ALA A 235 -25.07 16.74 25.98
N TRP A 236 -24.38 16.92 24.85
CA TRP A 236 -24.93 17.50 23.63
C TRP A 236 -24.48 16.70 22.42
N ILE A 237 -25.44 16.18 21.65
CA ILE A 237 -25.16 15.47 20.40
C ILE A 237 -25.11 16.47 19.25
N PHE A 238 -23.96 16.58 18.60
CA PHE A 238 -23.79 17.45 17.45
C PHE A 238 -24.60 16.93 16.25
N PRO A 239 -25.43 17.76 15.57
CA PRO A 239 -26.49 17.30 14.66
C PRO A 239 -26.03 16.73 13.31
N HIS A 240 -24.71 16.65 13.06
CA HIS A 240 -24.14 16.11 11.82
C HIS A 240 -23.01 15.12 12.12
N ALA A 241 -22.83 14.12 11.26
CA ALA A 241 -21.58 13.38 11.23
C ALA A 241 -20.46 14.27 10.67
N ILE A 242 -19.21 14.02 11.08
CA ILE A 242 -18.05 14.83 10.66
C ILE A 242 -17.12 13.96 9.83
N PHE A 243 -17.02 14.27 8.53
CA PHE A 243 -16.03 13.70 7.63
C PHE A 243 -14.76 14.56 7.63
N GLU A 244 -13.59 13.93 7.71
CA GLU A 244 -12.29 14.59 7.58
C GLU A 244 -11.42 13.84 6.56
N LEU A 245 -11.05 14.51 5.48
CA LEU A 245 -10.18 14.01 4.42
C LEU A 245 -8.78 14.62 4.57
N LYS A 246 -7.74 13.79 4.50
CA LYS A 246 -6.32 14.18 4.58
C LYS A 246 -5.58 13.67 3.35
N ILE A 247 -4.95 14.60 2.64
CA ILE A 247 -4.23 14.35 1.38
C ILE A 247 -2.83 14.92 1.51
N SER A 248 -1.79 14.18 1.09
CA SER A 248 -0.43 14.72 0.98
C SER A 248 -0.36 15.80 -0.10
N SER A 249 0.44 16.86 0.10
CA SER A 249 0.52 17.98 -0.86
C SER A 249 0.91 17.50 -2.27
N GLN A 250 1.87 16.57 -2.37
CA GLN A 250 2.30 15.98 -3.65
C GLN A 250 1.20 15.16 -4.34
N ALA A 251 0.42 14.36 -3.60
CA ALA A 251 -0.66 13.56 -4.20
C ALA A 251 -1.84 14.43 -4.62
N LEU A 252 -2.14 15.50 -3.87
CA LEU A 252 -3.15 16.48 -4.24
C LEU A 252 -2.81 17.15 -5.58
N GLU A 253 -1.55 17.53 -5.79
CA GLU A 253 -1.10 18.16 -7.05
C GLU A 253 -1.24 17.22 -8.25
N ARG A 254 -0.91 15.94 -8.08
CA ARG A 254 -1.02 14.91 -9.15
C ARG A 254 -2.45 14.44 -9.41
N SER A 255 -3.37 14.66 -8.48
CA SER A 255 -4.71 14.02 -8.49
C SER A 255 -5.85 15.03 -8.36
N LYS A 256 -5.63 16.32 -8.70
CA LYS A 256 -6.61 17.40 -8.50
C LYS A 256 -8.00 17.05 -9.02
N ASP A 257 -8.11 16.56 -10.25
CA ASP A 257 -9.39 16.25 -10.89
C ASP A 257 -10.13 15.09 -10.21
N VAL A 258 -9.38 14.09 -9.71
CA VAL A 258 -9.95 12.96 -8.96
C VAL A 258 -10.45 13.43 -7.59
N VAL A 259 -9.67 14.27 -6.90
CA VAL A 259 -10.05 14.86 -5.61
C VAL A 259 -11.25 15.80 -5.76
N GLN A 260 -11.33 16.55 -6.86
CA GLN A 260 -12.47 17.41 -7.16
C GLN A 260 -13.73 16.57 -7.39
N LYS A 261 -13.70 15.62 -8.34
CA LYS A 261 -14.83 14.70 -8.59
C LYS A 261 -15.31 13.97 -7.34
N PHE A 262 -14.38 13.49 -6.51
CA PHE A 262 -14.69 12.87 -5.22
C PHE A 262 -15.37 13.84 -4.25
N THR A 263 -14.92 15.10 -4.20
CA THR A 263 -15.54 16.15 -3.38
C THR A 263 -16.93 16.53 -3.90
N ASP A 264 -17.11 16.59 -5.22
CA ASP A 264 -18.38 16.89 -5.87
C ASP A 264 -19.41 15.76 -5.61
N GLU A 265 -18.99 14.48 -5.64
CA GLU A 265 -19.83 13.33 -5.29
C GLU A 265 -20.23 13.36 -3.80
N LEU A 266 -19.30 13.70 -2.90
CA LEU A 266 -19.60 13.89 -1.47
C LEU A 266 -20.63 14.99 -1.22
N ILE A 267 -20.53 16.13 -1.92
CA ILE A 267 -21.46 17.25 -1.78
C ILE A 267 -22.83 16.89 -2.38
N SER A 268 -22.86 16.44 -3.64
CA SER A 268 -24.11 16.21 -4.39
C SER A 268 -24.90 14.98 -3.92
N VAL A 269 -24.23 13.84 -3.69
CA VAL A 269 -24.88 12.57 -3.30
C VAL A 269 -24.91 12.39 -1.79
N GLY A 270 -23.79 12.73 -1.13
CA GLY A 270 -23.64 12.66 0.32
C GLY A 270 -24.27 13.83 1.09
N GLY A 271 -24.72 14.89 0.41
CA GLY A 271 -25.23 16.10 1.06
C GLY A 271 -24.20 16.80 1.94
N ALA A 272 -22.91 16.58 1.69
CA ALA A 272 -21.84 17.05 2.57
C ALA A 272 -21.61 18.56 2.42
N VAL A 273 -21.52 19.28 3.53
CA VAL A 273 -21.25 20.72 3.57
C VAL A 273 -19.82 20.94 4.06
N VAL A 274 -19.03 21.76 3.35
CA VAL A 274 -17.65 22.07 3.77
C VAL A 274 -17.67 22.79 5.11
N ALA A 275 -16.92 22.27 6.09
CA ALA A 275 -16.86 22.76 7.47
C ALA A 275 -15.45 23.29 7.79
N PRO A 276 -15.02 24.41 7.18
CA PRO A 276 -13.66 24.91 7.31
C PRO A 276 -13.35 25.27 8.76
N LYS A 277 -12.13 24.98 9.21
CA LYS A 277 -11.64 25.25 10.58
C LYS A 277 -12.43 24.57 11.72
N PHE A 278 -13.46 23.77 11.44
CA PHE A 278 -14.32 23.14 12.45
C PHE A 278 -13.55 22.42 13.57
N SER A 279 -14.01 22.60 14.81
CA SER A 279 -13.42 22.01 16.01
C SER A 279 -14.48 21.44 16.95
N LYS A 280 -14.36 20.15 17.30
CA LYS A 280 -15.19 19.50 18.32
C LYS A 280 -15.05 20.19 19.68
N PHE A 281 -13.82 20.57 20.05
CA PHE A 281 -13.53 21.30 21.29
C PHE A 281 -14.24 22.66 21.34
N LEU A 282 -14.04 23.52 20.33
CA LEU A 282 -14.67 24.86 20.34
C LEU A 282 -16.20 24.77 20.33
N SER A 283 -16.76 23.79 19.60
CA SER A 283 -18.22 23.59 19.55
C SER A 283 -18.77 23.13 20.90
N GLY A 284 -18.17 22.10 21.51
CA GLY A 284 -18.61 21.60 22.81
C GLY A 284 -18.39 22.60 23.95
N TYR A 285 -17.26 23.32 23.95
CA TYR A 285 -16.97 24.32 24.98
C TYR A 285 -17.93 25.51 24.89
N SER A 286 -18.08 26.12 23.71
CA SER A 286 -19.03 27.24 23.53
C SER A 286 -20.48 26.84 23.85
N ALA A 287 -20.88 25.60 23.55
CA ALA A 287 -22.21 25.13 23.89
C ALA A 287 -22.42 24.86 25.39
N HIS A 288 -21.38 24.52 26.17
CA HIS A 288 -21.50 24.17 27.61
C HIS A 288 -21.07 25.25 28.59
N TYR A 289 -20.41 26.29 28.08
CA TYR A 289 -19.88 27.43 28.81
C TYR A 289 -20.23 28.76 28.11
N ASN A 290 -21.36 28.82 27.41
CA ASN A 290 -21.81 29.98 26.62
C ASN A 290 -21.77 31.28 27.45
N ASP A 291 -22.28 31.24 28.68
CA ASP A 291 -22.35 32.38 29.60
C ASP A 291 -20.96 32.88 30.05
N LYS A 292 -19.93 32.04 29.86
CA LYS A 292 -18.53 32.32 30.19
C LYS A 292 -17.73 32.86 29.00
N VAL A 293 -18.19 32.64 27.76
CA VAL A 293 -17.45 32.99 26.54
C VAL A 293 -18.19 34.06 25.72
N GLY A 294 -17.65 35.28 25.73
CA GLY A 294 -18.24 36.40 24.98
C GLY A 294 -18.19 36.26 23.45
N VAL A 295 -17.50 35.25 22.91
CA VAL A 295 -17.41 34.98 21.46
C VAL A 295 -17.52 33.48 21.20
N VAL A 296 -18.42 33.10 20.29
CA VAL A 296 -18.65 31.72 19.83
C VAL A 296 -18.13 31.50 18.40
N PRO A 297 -17.82 30.26 17.97
CA PRO A 297 -17.49 29.99 16.58
C PRO A 297 -18.61 30.40 15.62
N SER A 298 -18.26 30.97 14.46
CA SER A 298 -19.24 31.48 13.47
C SER A 298 -20.24 30.44 12.95
N TRP A 299 -19.98 29.15 13.17
CA TRP A 299 -20.86 28.06 12.78
C TRP A 299 -21.89 27.68 13.85
N MET A 300 -21.80 28.24 15.06
CA MET A 300 -22.78 28.04 16.14
C MET A 300 -24.09 28.81 15.89
N SER A 301 -24.10 29.83 15.03
CA SER A 301 -25.30 30.59 14.66
C SER A 301 -26.19 29.92 13.63
N GLN A 302 -25.81 28.75 13.09
CA GLN A 302 -26.66 28.04 12.13
C GLN A 302 -27.89 27.45 12.82
N GLU A 303 -29.07 27.66 12.27
CA GLU A 303 -30.37 27.27 12.85
C GLU A 303 -30.40 25.83 13.38
N LYS A 304 -29.90 24.85 12.62
CA LYS A 304 -29.87 23.44 13.05
C LYS A 304 -28.98 23.19 14.27
N ILE A 305 -27.94 24.00 14.46
CA ILE A 305 -27.05 23.93 15.63
C ILE A 305 -27.66 24.69 16.80
N VAL A 306 -28.23 25.88 16.55
CA VAL A 306 -28.98 26.66 17.55
C VAL A 306 -30.13 25.83 18.13
N ALA A 307 -30.99 25.25 17.30
CA ALA A 307 -32.10 24.39 17.72
C ALA A 307 -31.62 23.14 18.47
N ALA A 308 -30.51 22.52 18.04
CA ALA A 308 -29.93 21.37 18.74
C ALA A 308 -29.26 21.74 20.08
N VAL A 309 -28.89 23.00 20.30
CA VAL A 309 -28.38 23.51 21.60
C VAL A 309 -29.55 23.95 22.49
N GLN A 310 -30.62 24.52 21.92
CA GLN A 310 -31.80 24.96 22.67
C GLN A 310 -32.69 23.78 23.11
N GLY A 311 -32.83 22.74 22.28
CA GLY A 311 -33.59 21.52 22.59
C GLY A 311 -32.95 20.60 23.64
N ARG A 312 -32.19 21.14 24.58
CA ARG A 312 -31.58 20.42 25.72
C ARG A 312 -32.55 20.17 26.87
N GLU A 313 -33.65 20.92 26.93
CA GLU A 313 -34.68 20.70 27.93
C GLU A 313 -35.61 19.57 27.51
N VAL A 314 -35.45 18.41 28.18
CA VAL A 314 -36.46 17.48 28.73
C VAL A 314 -35.77 16.12 28.88
N GLY A 315 -35.38 15.77 30.10
CA GLY A 315 -34.69 14.51 30.40
C GLY A 315 -33.82 14.59 31.66
N GLY A 316 -34.44 14.73 32.83
CA GLY A 316 -33.70 14.82 34.09
C GLY A 316 -33.05 13.49 34.51
N GLY A 317 -31.88 13.57 35.13
CA GLY A 317 -31.39 12.61 36.14
C GLY A 317 -31.12 11.15 35.73
N GLY A 318 -31.35 10.75 34.47
CA GLY A 318 -31.05 9.40 33.99
C GLY A 318 -29.58 9.25 33.60
N GLU A 319 -29.01 8.07 33.85
CA GLU A 319 -27.74 7.67 33.22
C GLU A 319 -27.92 7.75 31.69
N HIS A 320 -27.19 8.67 31.04
CA HIS A 320 -27.13 8.73 29.58
C HIS A 320 -26.31 7.56 29.02
N SER A 321 -26.87 6.35 29.13
CA SER A 321 -26.37 5.18 28.42
C SER A 321 -26.30 5.49 26.93
N PHE A 322 -25.13 5.28 26.34
CA PHE A 322 -24.81 5.66 24.98
C PHE A 322 -25.78 5.01 23.99
N GLY A 323 -26.71 5.82 23.47
CA GLY A 323 -27.76 5.44 22.51
C GLY A 323 -27.25 5.09 21.11
N VAL A 324 -26.10 4.42 21.01
CA VAL A 324 -25.88 3.50 19.89
C VAL A 324 -26.95 2.43 20.00
N VAL A 325 -27.69 2.21 18.92
CA VAL A 325 -28.48 0.98 18.75
C VAL A 325 -27.49 -0.17 18.82
N ARG A 326 -27.34 -0.76 20.01
CA ARG A 326 -26.67 -2.03 20.21
C ARG A 326 -27.48 -3.06 19.42
N GLN A 327 -27.06 -3.33 18.19
CA GLN A 327 -27.45 -4.56 17.53
C GLN A 327 -27.02 -5.70 18.46
N ALA A 328 -28.01 -6.40 19.02
CA ALA A 328 -27.79 -7.40 20.05
C ALA A 328 -26.83 -8.47 19.52
N GLY A 329 -25.63 -8.55 20.11
CA GLY A 329 -24.61 -9.53 19.73
C GLY A 329 -23.17 -9.00 19.67
N GLN A 330 -22.94 -7.70 19.48
CA GLN A 330 -21.57 -7.15 19.44
C GLN A 330 -21.18 -6.50 20.77
N GLY A 331 -20.54 -7.29 21.63
CA GLY A 331 -19.86 -6.79 22.82
C GLY A 331 -18.69 -5.89 22.43
N GLY A 332 -18.61 -4.70 23.06
CA GLY A 332 -17.56 -3.72 22.81
C GLY A 332 -16.18 -4.29 23.09
N THR A 333 -15.48 -4.66 22.03
CA THR A 333 -14.02 -4.65 22.00
C THR A 333 -13.61 -3.82 20.79
N TYR A 334 -12.44 -3.18 20.86
CA TYR A 334 -11.88 -2.48 19.72
C TYR A 334 -11.53 -3.50 18.64
N ASP A 335 -12.46 -3.74 17.69
CA ASP A 335 -12.55 -4.92 16.79
C ASP A 335 -11.19 -5.57 16.60
N ARG A 336 -10.95 -6.66 17.36
CA ARG A 336 -9.62 -7.23 17.53
C ARG A 336 -9.19 -7.91 16.25
N VAL A 337 -8.64 -7.10 15.33
CA VAL A 337 -7.67 -7.29 14.24
C VAL A 337 -7.78 -8.55 13.35
N GLU A 338 -8.27 -9.69 13.82
CA GLU A 338 -8.38 -10.99 13.14
C GLU A 338 -9.38 -10.98 11.98
N ASP A 339 -10.58 -10.44 12.15
CA ASP A 339 -11.59 -10.40 11.06
C ASP A 339 -11.11 -9.51 9.91
N PHE A 340 -10.62 -8.31 10.24
CA PHE A 340 -9.96 -7.44 9.26
C PHE A 340 -8.59 -7.97 8.79
N LYS A 341 -7.90 -8.86 9.52
CA LYS A 341 -6.72 -9.59 9.02
C LYS A 341 -7.14 -10.65 8.01
N ALA A 342 -8.25 -11.34 8.21
CA ALA A 342 -8.78 -12.33 7.27
C ALA A 342 -9.17 -11.62 5.97
N GLU A 343 -9.97 -10.56 6.04
CA GLU A 343 -10.36 -9.74 4.89
C GLU A 343 -9.14 -9.09 4.22
N ARG A 344 -8.19 -8.51 4.97
CA ARG A 344 -6.97 -7.92 4.42
C ARG A 344 -5.97 -8.95 3.88
N LYS A 345 -5.94 -10.18 4.40
CA LYS A 345 -5.19 -11.31 3.81
C LYS A 345 -5.87 -11.77 2.51
N ALA A 346 -7.20 -11.83 2.48
CA ALA A 346 -7.97 -12.15 1.28
C ALA A 346 -7.76 -11.09 0.19
N ASN A 347 -7.91 -9.80 0.50
CA ASN A 347 -7.66 -8.70 -0.42
C ASN A 347 -6.19 -8.64 -0.86
N LYS A 348 -5.20 -8.79 0.04
CA LYS A 348 -3.78 -8.90 -0.39
C LYS A 348 -3.50 -10.14 -1.25
N LYS A 349 -4.24 -11.24 -1.07
CA LYS A 349 -4.12 -12.45 -1.90
C LYS A 349 -4.78 -12.24 -3.27
N ALA A 350 -5.89 -11.52 -3.33
CA ALA A 350 -6.57 -11.11 -4.56
C ALA A 350 -5.74 -10.07 -5.34
N GLU A 351 -5.25 -9.02 -4.69
CA GLU A 351 -4.32 -8.03 -5.25
C GLU A 351 -3.06 -8.71 -5.79
N LYS A 352 -2.38 -9.56 -5.02
CA LYS A 352 -1.21 -10.32 -5.51
C LYS A 352 -1.54 -11.32 -6.61
N LYS A 353 -2.79 -11.80 -6.72
CA LYS A 353 -3.23 -12.66 -7.82
C LYS A 353 -3.43 -11.82 -9.09
N ALA A 354 -4.14 -10.69 -8.99
CA ALA A 354 -4.33 -9.74 -10.07
C ALA A 354 -3.00 -9.14 -10.56
N GLU A 355 -2.10 -8.77 -9.65
CA GLU A 355 -0.75 -8.29 -9.95
C GLU A 355 0.08 -9.38 -10.67
N LYS A 356 0.01 -10.64 -10.23
CA LYS A 356 0.64 -11.77 -10.95
C LYS A 356 0.02 -12.03 -12.32
N GLU A 357 -1.29 -11.88 -12.47
CA GLU A 357 -1.99 -12.07 -13.75
C GLU A 357 -1.70 -10.92 -14.73
N ALA A 358 -1.57 -9.68 -14.24
CA ALA A 358 -1.11 -8.53 -15.01
C ALA A 358 0.37 -8.67 -15.41
N ASN A 359 1.26 -8.99 -14.46
CA ASN A 359 2.70 -9.19 -14.74
C ASN A 359 2.95 -10.42 -15.64
N LYS A 360 2.03 -11.40 -15.64
CA LYS A 360 2.02 -12.52 -16.61
C LYS A 360 1.57 -12.10 -18.01
N LYS A 361 0.75 -11.05 -18.14
CA LYS A 361 0.42 -10.42 -19.44
C LYS A 361 1.54 -9.51 -19.97
N GLU A 362 2.31 -8.85 -19.09
CA GLU A 362 3.42 -7.98 -19.48
C GLU A 362 4.71 -8.74 -19.84
N ARG A 363 4.91 -9.93 -19.28
CA ARG A 363 6.01 -10.82 -19.71
C ARG A 363 5.70 -11.36 -21.09
N GLY A 364 6.52 -10.95 -22.07
CA GLY A 364 6.50 -11.49 -23.43
C GLY A 364 6.68 -13.01 -23.49
N PRO A 365 6.45 -13.64 -24.67
CA PRO A 365 6.40 -15.08 -24.81
C PRO A 365 7.65 -15.76 -24.25
N ASP A 366 7.46 -16.88 -23.53
CA ASP A 366 8.55 -17.61 -22.88
C ASP A 366 9.63 -17.96 -23.90
N GLN A 367 10.83 -17.42 -23.71
CA GLN A 367 11.98 -17.59 -24.61
C GLN A 367 12.27 -19.06 -24.91
N LYS A 368 12.04 -19.98 -23.94
CA LYS A 368 12.22 -21.42 -24.16
C LYS A 368 11.22 -21.98 -25.17
N SER A 369 9.97 -21.50 -25.16
CA SER A 369 8.92 -21.92 -26.09
C SER A 369 9.16 -21.40 -27.51
N VAL A 370 9.71 -20.18 -27.65
CA VAL A 370 10.10 -19.57 -28.92
C VAL A 370 11.29 -20.33 -29.52
N MET A 371 12.37 -20.52 -28.76
CA MET A 371 13.54 -21.31 -29.19
C MET A 371 13.18 -22.75 -29.57
N ALA A 372 12.21 -23.37 -28.88
CA ALA A 372 11.71 -24.70 -29.23
C ALA A 372 10.93 -24.71 -30.57
N ASN A 373 10.25 -23.62 -30.92
CA ASN A 373 9.58 -23.48 -32.22
C ASN A 373 10.59 -23.30 -33.36
N GLU A 374 11.62 -22.48 -33.15
CA GLU A 374 12.73 -22.28 -34.09
C GLU A 374 13.50 -23.58 -34.37
N ARG A 375 13.86 -24.34 -33.33
CA ARG A 375 14.48 -25.68 -33.50
C ARG A 375 13.62 -26.64 -34.32
N THR A 376 12.29 -26.54 -34.15
CA THR A 376 11.36 -27.36 -34.94
C THR A 376 11.46 -26.97 -36.42
N LEU A 377 11.36 -25.67 -36.76
CA LEU A 377 11.50 -25.17 -38.13
C LEU A 377 12.85 -25.56 -38.76
N LEU A 378 13.95 -25.42 -38.03
CA LEU A 378 15.29 -25.80 -38.49
C LEU A 378 15.40 -27.31 -38.80
N ALA A 379 14.74 -28.17 -38.01
CA ALA A 379 14.70 -29.61 -38.30
C ALA A 379 13.95 -29.93 -39.60
N TRP A 380 12.82 -29.25 -39.87
CA TRP A 380 12.08 -29.39 -41.13
C TRP A 380 12.86 -28.89 -42.35
N LEU A 381 13.57 -27.76 -42.22
CA LEU A 381 14.44 -27.23 -43.27
C LEU A 381 15.60 -28.18 -43.57
N ARG A 382 16.22 -28.80 -42.56
CA ARG A 382 17.28 -29.81 -42.74
C ARG A 382 16.77 -31.03 -43.52
N THR A 383 15.57 -31.54 -43.20
CA THR A 383 14.97 -32.65 -43.96
C THR A 383 14.68 -32.26 -45.41
N THR A 384 14.23 -31.03 -45.65
CA THR A 384 14.03 -30.48 -47.00
C THR A 384 15.35 -30.46 -47.78
N MET A 385 16.44 -29.98 -47.18
CA MET A 385 17.76 -29.93 -47.83
C MET A 385 18.24 -31.33 -48.26
N LEU A 386 18.01 -32.35 -47.43
CA LEU A 386 18.34 -33.75 -47.78
C LEU A 386 17.49 -34.27 -48.95
N LEU A 387 16.18 -33.96 -48.97
CA LEU A 387 15.30 -34.32 -50.09
C LEU A 387 15.72 -33.62 -51.39
N LEU A 388 16.05 -32.33 -51.35
CA LEU A 388 16.53 -31.59 -52.52
C LEU A 388 17.88 -32.13 -53.04
N TYR A 389 18.81 -32.45 -52.14
CA TYR A 389 20.09 -33.06 -52.50
C TYR A 389 19.91 -34.41 -53.21
N GLY A 390 19.10 -35.31 -52.65
CA GLY A 390 18.77 -36.59 -53.29
C GLY A 390 18.03 -36.42 -54.62
N SER A 391 17.12 -35.46 -54.71
CA SER A 391 16.39 -35.15 -55.96
C SER A 391 17.33 -34.63 -57.06
N SER A 392 18.29 -33.78 -56.69
CA SER A 392 19.32 -33.29 -57.61
C SER A 392 20.21 -34.41 -58.13
N TYR A 393 20.58 -35.36 -57.26
CA TYR A 393 21.37 -36.54 -57.65
C TYR A 393 20.63 -37.42 -58.69
N PHE A 394 19.33 -37.66 -58.49
CA PHE A 394 18.52 -38.41 -59.47
C PHE A 394 18.30 -37.68 -60.80
N LEU A 395 18.27 -36.34 -60.81
CA LEU A 395 18.18 -35.57 -62.06
C LEU A 395 19.47 -35.64 -62.90
N ASP A 396 20.62 -35.76 -62.23
CA ASP A 396 21.94 -35.81 -62.84
C ASP A 396 22.29 -37.23 -63.35
N HIS A 397 21.89 -38.28 -62.62
CA HIS A 397 22.17 -39.68 -62.92
C HIS A 397 20.97 -40.40 -63.58
N ASP A 398 20.50 -39.90 -64.72
CA ASP A 398 19.36 -40.51 -65.43
C ASP A 398 19.73 -41.81 -66.15
N ILE A 399 18.90 -42.85 -65.98
CA ILE A 399 19.02 -44.14 -66.66
C ILE A 399 18.06 -44.14 -67.86
N GLU A 400 18.41 -44.84 -68.95
CA GLU A 400 17.56 -44.99 -70.13
C GLU A 400 16.12 -45.37 -69.76
N GLY A 401 15.17 -44.53 -70.16
CA GLY A 401 13.76 -44.61 -69.76
C GLY A 401 13.25 -43.42 -68.92
N GLY A 402 14.13 -42.50 -68.47
CA GLY A 402 13.73 -41.22 -67.87
C GLY A 402 13.09 -41.31 -66.48
N VAL A 403 13.19 -42.47 -65.83
CA VAL A 403 12.57 -42.76 -64.52
C VAL A 403 13.16 -41.89 -63.42
N ASN A 404 14.48 -41.66 -63.43
CA ASN A 404 15.14 -40.89 -62.38
C ASN A 404 14.80 -39.39 -62.48
N LYS A 405 14.60 -38.86 -63.70
CA LYS A 405 14.02 -37.51 -63.88
C LYS A 405 12.64 -37.36 -63.24
N VAL A 406 11.74 -38.33 -63.43
CA VAL A 406 10.41 -38.30 -62.80
C VAL A 406 10.52 -38.33 -61.28
N LEU A 407 11.38 -39.18 -60.72
CA LEU A 407 11.63 -39.27 -59.28
C LEU A 407 12.24 -37.97 -58.71
N GLY A 408 13.17 -37.35 -59.43
CA GLY A 408 13.74 -36.05 -59.05
C GLY A 408 12.70 -34.93 -58.97
N TRP A 409 11.82 -34.82 -59.98
CA TRP A 409 10.73 -33.82 -59.96
C TRP A 409 9.70 -34.07 -58.84
N ILE A 410 9.37 -35.34 -58.55
CA ILE A 410 8.51 -35.70 -57.41
C ILE A 410 9.17 -35.33 -56.07
N GLY A 411 10.49 -35.56 -55.95
CA GLY A 411 11.27 -35.20 -54.77
C GLY A 411 11.34 -33.69 -54.52
N ILE A 412 11.58 -32.89 -55.57
CA ILE A 412 11.52 -31.41 -55.51
C ILE A 412 10.12 -30.92 -55.11
N SER A 413 9.06 -31.50 -55.70
CA SER A 413 7.68 -31.14 -55.40
C SER A 413 7.31 -31.46 -53.94
N SER A 414 7.78 -32.60 -53.44
CA SER A 414 7.61 -33.02 -52.04
C SER A 414 8.37 -32.09 -51.08
N ALA A 415 9.61 -31.71 -51.41
CA ALA A 415 10.40 -30.76 -50.64
C ALA A 415 9.71 -29.39 -50.54
N LEU A 416 9.12 -28.87 -51.63
CA LEU A 416 8.34 -27.63 -51.61
C LEU A 416 7.12 -27.73 -50.68
N GLY A 417 6.37 -28.84 -50.73
CA GLY A 417 5.23 -29.08 -49.83
C GLY A 417 5.65 -29.10 -48.36
N VAL A 418 6.79 -29.72 -48.05
CA VAL A 418 7.34 -29.77 -46.68
C VAL A 418 7.75 -28.38 -46.16
N VAL A 419 8.38 -27.53 -46.99
CA VAL A 419 8.72 -26.15 -46.61
C VAL A 419 7.49 -25.30 -46.34
N LEU A 420 6.49 -25.37 -47.23
CA LEU A 420 5.25 -24.61 -47.07
C LEU A 420 4.49 -25.03 -45.80
N TRP A 421 4.45 -26.33 -45.50
CA TRP A 421 3.89 -26.85 -44.26
C TRP A 421 4.65 -26.37 -43.03
N ALA A 422 5.99 -26.46 -43.03
CA ALA A 422 6.83 -26.02 -41.93
C ALA A 422 6.67 -24.52 -41.63
N GLN A 423 6.64 -23.69 -42.68
CA GLN A 423 6.44 -22.24 -42.56
C GLN A 423 5.04 -21.89 -42.05
N TRP A 424 4.00 -22.57 -42.53
CA TRP A 424 2.64 -22.40 -42.00
C TRP A 424 2.55 -22.80 -40.52
N ARG A 425 3.13 -23.95 -40.13
CA ARG A 425 3.17 -24.42 -38.73
C ARG A 425 3.91 -23.44 -37.83
N TYR A 426 5.08 -22.95 -38.24
CA TYR A 426 5.86 -21.95 -37.50
C TYR A 426 5.04 -20.68 -37.26
N ASN A 427 4.44 -20.11 -38.31
CA ASN A 427 3.61 -18.91 -38.21
C ASN A 427 2.37 -19.12 -37.33
N LYS A 428 1.68 -20.25 -37.46
CA LYS A 428 0.51 -20.59 -36.65
C LYS A 428 0.87 -20.73 -35.16
N ARG A 429 2.01 -21.36 -34.85
CA ARG A 429 2.53 -21.51 -33.49
C ARG A 429 3.03 -20.18 -32.92
N ASN A 430 3.69 -19.35 -33.73
CA ASN A 430 4.14 -18.02 -33.30
C ASN A 430 2.95 -17.10 -32.93
N LYS A 431 1.89 -17.08 -33.75
CA LYS A 431 0.63 -16.39 -33.42
C LYS A 431 0.04 -16.89 -32.08
N MET A 432 0.02 -18.20 -31.85
CA MET A 432 -0.44 -18.80 -30.58
C MET A 432 0.48 -18.54 -29.37
N LEU A 433 1.77 -18.24 -29.56
CA LEU A 433 2.65 -17.83 -28.46
C LEU A 433 2.45 -16.36 -28.08
N LEU A 434 2.02 -15.52 -29.03
CA LEU A 434 1.71 -14.10 -28.81
C LEU A 434 0.30 -13.90 -28.20
N SER A 435 -0.70 -14.70 -28.62
CA SER A 435 -2.01 -14.74 -27.96
C SER A 435 -1.96 -15.68 -26.75
N SER A 436 -2.03 -15.14 -25.52
CA SER A 436 -1.74 -15.84 -24.24
C SER A 436 -2.66 -17.01 -23.82
N GLU A 437 -3.35 -17.67 -24.76
CA GLU A 437 -4.20 -18.85 -24.55
C GLU A 437 -3.41 -20.16 -24.57
N MET A 438 -2.63 -20.38 -23.51
CA MET A 438 -1.72 -21.54 -23.39
C MET A 438 -2.46 -22.86 -23.06
N ASN A 439 -3.23 -23.37 -24.03
CA ASN A 439 -3.91 -24.67 -23.94
C ASN A 439 -3.02 -25.82 -24.42
N ILE A 440 -2.47 -26.59 -23.48
CA ILE A 440 -1.50 -27.68 -23.73
C ILE A 440 -2.01 -28.73 -24.73
N ALA A 441 -3.32 -29.03 -24.72
CA ALA A 441 -3.94 -30.00 -25.62
C ALA A 441 -3.89 -29.62 -27.12
N LYS A 442 -3.70 -28.33 -27.46
CA LYS A 442 -3.59 -27.86 -28.86
C LYS A 442 -2.15 -27.86 -29.40
N TYR A 443 -1.18 -28.34 -28.63
CA TYR A 443 0.25 -28.16 -28.91
C TYR A 443 0.91 -29.37 -29.60
N SER A 444 0.30 -30.56 -29.54
CA SER A 444 0.83 -31.77 -30.18
C SER A 444 0.68 -31.72 -31.71
N ASP A 445 1.74 -32.06 -32.43
CA ASP A 445 1.69 -32.21 -33.88
C ASP A 445 1.24 -33.64 -34.25
N GLN A 446 -0.07 -33.85 -34.31
CA GLN A 446 -0.66 -35.15 -34.59
C GLN A 446 -0.55 -35.58 -36.07
N TYR A 447 -0.16 -34.67 -36.98
CA TYR A 447 -0.30 -34.89 -38.42
C TYR A 447 1.00 -34.69 -39.22
N GLY A 448 1.94 -33.85 -38.77
CA GLY A 448 3.16 -33.53 -39.52
C GLY A 448 4.04 -34.75 -39.81
N THR A 449 4.31 -35.59 -38.81
CA THR A 449 5.10 -36.82 -38.99
C THR A 449 4.40 -37.80 -39.94
N ASN A 450 3.09 -37.93 -39.81
CA ASN A 450 2.29 -38.83 -40.66
C ASN A 450 2.28 -38.37 -42.13
N PHE A 451 2.25 -37.05 -42.37
CA PHE A 451 2.35 -36.48 -43.71
C PHE A 451 3.71 -36.76 -44.36
N LEU A 452 4.83 -36.58 -43.62
CA LEU A 452 6.16 -36.95 -44.14
C LEU A 452 6.24 -38.43 -44.51
N VAL A 453 5.78 -39.32 -43.62
CA VAL A 453 5.80 -40.77 -43.83
C VAL A 453 4.94 -41.16 -45.05
N LEU A 454 3.78 -40.52 -45.23
CA LEU A 454 2.94 -40.74 -46.41
C LEU A 454 3.66 -40.32 -47.70
N CYS A 455 4.29 -39.13 -47.72
CA CYS A 455 5.06 -38.67 -48.87
C CYS A 455 6.22 -39.61 -49.21
N THR A 456 7.00 -40.08 -48.22
CA THR A 456 8.11 -41.01 -48.48
C THR A 456 7.62 -42.36 -48.99
N ILE A 457 6.54 -42.91 -48.44
CA ILE A 457 5.92 -44.16 -48.93
C ILE A 457 5.45 -44.02 -50.37
N ILE A 458 4.78 -42.91 -50.73
CA ILE A 458 4.34 -42.65 -52.11
C ILE A 458 5.54 -42.60 -53.06
N CYS A 459 6.61 -41.87 -52.70
CA CYS A 459 7.84 -41.83 -53.51
C CYS A 459 8.47 -43.23 -53.70
N SER A 460 8.55 -44.04 -52.63
CA SER A 460 9.10 -45.40 -52.71
C SER A 460 8.24 -46.35 -53.57
N VAL A 461 6.91 -46.27 -53.47
CA VAL A 461 6.00 -47.10 -54.27
C VAL A 461 6.03 -46.69 -55.74
N VAL A 462 6.03 -45.39 -56.05
CA VAL A 462 6.16 -44.90 -57.43
C VAL A 462 7.51 -45.31 -58.02
N GLY A 463 8.60 -45.22 -57.24
CA GLY A 463 9.93 -45.71 -57.65
C GLY A 463 9.95 -47.21 -57.95
N LEU A 464 9.34 -48.04 -57.08
CA LEU A 464 9.23 -49.48 -57.31
C LEU A 464 8.42 -49.83 -58.57
N ILE A 465 7.29 -49.17 -58.81
CA ILE A 465 6.46 -49.38 -60.00
C ILE A 465 7.21 -48.96 -61.27
N ALA A 466 7.90 -47.81 -61.24
CA ALA A 466 8.69 -47.33 -62.36
C ALA A 466 9.89 -48.25 -62.67
N TYR A 467 10.56 -48.76 -61.63
CA TYR A 467 11.63 -49.75 -61.76
C TYR A 467 11.15 -51.10 -62.32
N GLN A 468 10.00 -51.61 -61.85
CA GLN A 468 9.41 -52.82 -62.41
C GLN A 468 9.05 -52.64 -63.90
N LYS A 469 8.52 -51.47 -64.28
CA LYS A 469 8.25 -51.15 -65.69
C LYS A 469 9.52 -51.05 -66.54
N SER A 470 10.60 -50.42 -66.05
CA SER A 470 11.85 -50.35 -66.82
C SER A 470 12.48 -51.74 -67.00
N VAL A 471 12.49 -52.58 -65.96
CA VAL A 471 12.96 -53.97 -66.05
C VAL A 471 12.12 -54.81 -67.02
N LEU A 472 10.78 -54.70 -66.98
CA LEU A 472 9.90 -55.38 -67.94
C LEU A 472 10.13 -54.90 -69.38
N THR A 473 10.36 -53.61 -69.58
CA THR A 473 10.64 -53.04 -70.92
C THR A 473 11.99 -53.53 -71.45
N TYR A 474 13.02 -53.56 -70.59
CA TYR A 474 14.34 -54.12 -70.92
C TYR A 474 14.26 -55.61 -71.27
N ASN A 475 13.55 -56.42 -70.48
CA ASN A 475 13.38 -57.85 -70.72
C ASN A 475 12.59 -58.14 -72.01
N ASN A 476 11.52 -57.40 -72.29
CA ASN A 476 10.76 -57.53 -73.55
C ASN A 476 11.61 -57.15 -74.77
N TRP A 477 12.45 -56.12 -74.65
CA TRP A 477 13.35 -55.71 -75.73
C TRP A 477 14.49 -56.71 -75.95
N ALA A 478 15.01 -57.32 -74.88
CA ALA A 478 15.93 -58.44 -74.97
C ALA A 478 15.28 -59.67 -75.64
N TYR A 479 14.03 -59.99 -75.30
CA TYR A 479 13.27 -61.10 -75.91
C TYR A 479 13.03 -60.89 -77.41
N MET A 480 12.55 -59.71 -77.83
CA MET A 480 12.41 -59.39 -79.27
C MET A 480 13.75 -59.46 -80.01
N ARG A 481 14.86 -59.05 -79.37
CA ARG A 481 16.19 -59.16 -79.97
C ARG A 481 16.62 -60.63 -80.17
N THR A 482 16.21 -61.54 -79.29
CA THR A 482 16.45 -62.99 -79.49
C THR A 482 15.53 -63.62 -80.53
N GLU A 483 14.27 -63.19 -80.62
CA GLU A 483 13.32 -63.65 -81.65
C GLU A 483 13.80 -63.27 -83.06
N ILE A 484 14.17 -62.00 -83.26
CA ILE A 484 14.69 -61.47 -84.55
C ILE A 484 16.05 -62.12 -84.94
N ALA A 485 16.77 -62.70 -83.98
CA ALA A 485 18.01 -63.43 -84.21
C ALA A 485 17.80 -64.94 -84.47
N GLY A 486 16.61 -65.49 -84.20
CA GLY A 486 16.27 -66.90 -84.42
C GLY A 486 15.60 -67.21 -85.76
N ASP A 487 15.18 -66.19 -86.51
CA ASP A 487 14.48 -66.30 -87.79
C ASP A 487 15.40 -65.91 -88.98
N LYS A 488 16.64 -66.41 -88.96
CA LYS A 488 17.69 -66.21 -89.97
C LYS A 488 18.53 -67.45 -90.23
#